data_AF-A0A2D9CLC1-F1
#
_entry.id   AF-A0A2D9CLC1-F1
#
_cell.length_a   1.000
_cell.length_b   1.000
_cell.length_c   1.000
_cell.angle_alpha   90.00
_cell.angle_beta   90.00
_cell.angle_gamma   90.00
#
_symmetry.space_group_name_H-M   'P 1'
#
loop_
_entity.id
_entity.type
_entity.pdbx_description
1 polymer ?
#
loop_
_entity_poly.entity_id
_entity_poly.type
_entity_poly.pdbx_seq_one_letter_code
_entity_poly.pdbx_strand_id
1 'polypeptide(L)'
;MPPTDAQRIMAYDAQKKSPLIAYLLWWFLGFFGAHRFYMNQPLSAVFMLLLTLGSMVLTLVIIGWLGLLVVALWWFIDAFLIPGYVRRFNMRLASRLG
;
A
#
# COMPACT_ATOMS: atom_id res chain seq x y z
N MET A 1 -21.81 14.68 24.31
CA MET A 1 -20.48 15.11 24.82
C MET A 1 -19.48 14.94 23.69
N PRO A 2 -18.66 15.96 23.38
CA PRO A 2 -17.51 15.78 22.50
C PRO A 2 -16.49 14.81 23.13
N PRO A 3 -15.70 14.08 22.32
CA PRO A 3 -14.68 13.17 22.83
C PRO A 3 -13.62 13.91 23.64
N THR A 4 -13.12 13.32 24.72
CA THR A 4 -12.04 13.89 25.53
C THR A 4 -10.70 13.81 24.77
N ASP A 5 -9.72 14.65 25.13
CA ASP A 5 -8.39 14.65 24.49
C ASP A 5 -7.71 13.26 24.58
N ALA A 6 -7.91 12.57 25.70
CA ALA A 6 -7.45 11.20 25.87
C ALA A 6 -8.08 10.24 24.84
N GLN A 7 -9.39 10.37 24.56
CA GLN A 7 -10.07 9.55 23.55
C GLN A 7 -9.56 9.84 22.13
N ARG A 8 -9.24 11.09 21.81
CA ARG A 8 -8.67 11.50 20.51
C ARG A 8 -7.26 10.92 20.30
N ILE A 9 -6.40 10.98 21.32
CA ILE A 9 -5.04 10.40 21.29
C ILE A 9 -5.10 8.87 21.13
N MET A 10 -5.95 8.19 21.92
CA MET A 10 -6.12 6.74 21.82
C MET A 10 -6.64 6.32 20.44
N ALA A 11 -7.60 7.06 19.87
CA ALA A 11 -8.11 6.81 18.53
C ALA A 11 -7.03 7.02 17.45
N TYR A 12 -6.16 8.03 17.59
CA TYR A 12 -5.04 8.26 16.69
C TYR A 12 -4.02 7.13 16.75
N ASP A 13 -3.62 6.73 17.96
CA ASP A 13 -2.63 5.66 18.17
C ASP A 13 -3.13 4.29 17.69
N ALA A 14 -4.43 4.02 17.82
CA ALA A 14 -5.04 2.79 17.32
C ALA A 14 -5.12 2.72 15.78
N GLN A 15 -5.24 3.86 15.10
CA GLN A 15 -5.49 3.90 13.65
C GLN A 15 -4.26 4.28 12.81
N LYS A 16 -3.19 4.83 13.42
CA LYS A 16 -1.97 5.21 12.70
C LYS A 16 -1.36 4.01 11.97
N LYS A 17 -0.85 4.26 10.77
CA LYS A 17 -0.20 3.22 9.96
C LYS A 17 1.30 3.20 10.24
N SER A 18 1.86 2.00 10.33
CA SER A 18 3.30 1.80 10.55
C SER A 18 4.04 1.64 9.22
N PRO A 19 5.10 2.44 8.97
CA PRO A 19 5.91 2.29 7.77
C PRO A 19 6.66 0.95 7.75
N LEU A 20 7.05 0.41 8.91
CA LEU A 20 7.70 -0.90 9.00
C LEU A 20 6.79 -2.01 8.49
N ILE A 21 5.51 -2.00 8.89
CA ILE A 21 4.52 -2.97 8.41
C ILE A 21 4.33 -2.82 6.90
N ALA A 22 4.28 -1.58 6.39
CA ALA A 22 4.16 -1.34 4.94
C ALA A 22 5.34 -1.92 4.15
N TYR A 23 6.58 -1.77 4.65
CA TYR A 23 7.77 -2.38 4.03
C TYR A 23 7.79 -3.91 4.13
N LEU A 24 7.34 -4.48 5.25
CA LEU A 24 7.21 -5.94 5.37
C LEU A 24 6.21 -6.50 4.35
N LEU A 25 5.04 -5.87 4.21
CA LEU A 25 4.05 -6.27 3.21
C LEU A 25 4.57 -6.09 1.78
N TRP A 26 5.34 -5.03 1.54
CA TRP A 26 5.94 -4.77 0.23
C TRP A 26 7.01 -5.81 -0.14
N TRP A 27 7.82 -6.24 0.82
CA TRP A 27 8.86 -7.24 0.58
C TRP A 27 8.27 -8.64 0.35
N PHE A 28 7.37 -9.09 1.22
CA PHE A 28 6.82 -10.46 1.13
C PHE A 28 5.70 -10.60 0.11
N LEU A 29 4.86 -9.58 -0.03
CA LEU A 29 3.60 -9.66 -0.76
C LEU A 29 3.42 -8.50 -1.75
N GLY A 30 4.53 -7.84 -2.13
CA GLY A 30 4.54 -6.67 -3.00
C GLY A 30 4.03 -6.95 -4.40
N PHE A 31 4.36 -8.10 -4.99
CA PHE A 31 3.86 -8.51 -6.31
C PHE A 31 2.34 -8.71 -6.32
N PHE A 32 1.73 -9.04 -5.18
CA PHE A 32 0.27 -9.15 -5.03
C PHE A 32 -0.40 -7.81 -4.66
N GLY A 33 0.36 -6.74 -4.45
CA GLY A 33 -0.16 -5.42 -4.11
C GLY A 33 -0.63 -5.26 -2.65
N ALA A 34 -0.22 -6.13 -1.73
CA ALA A 34 -0.72 -6.13 -0.35
C ALA A 34 -0.37 -4.86 0.44
N HIS A 35 0.81 -4.29 0.22
CA HIS A 35 1.23 -3.02 0.83
C HIS A 35 0.29 -1.88 0.44
N ARG A 36 -0.23 -1.88 -0.79
CA ARG A 36 -1.21 -0.88 -1.28
C ARG A 36 -2.58 -1.06 -0.62
N PHE A 37 -3.01 -2.29 -0.34
CA PHE A 37 -4.20 -2.54 0.48
C PHE A 37 -4.04 -2.00 1.90
N TYR A 38 -2.88 -2.20 2.54
CA TYR A 38 -2.62 -1.68 3.89
C TYR A 38 -2.63 -0.15 3.96
N MET A 39 -2.15 0.51 2.90
CA MET A 39 -2.15 1.97 2.76
C MET A 39 -3.48 2.55 2.26
N ASN A 40 -4.55 1.74 2.24
CA ASN A 40 -5.90 2.13 1.86
C ASN A 40 -6.01 2.65 0.41
N GLN A 41 -5.27 2.03 -0.51
CA GLN A 41 -5.30 2.31 -1.95
C GLN A 41 -5.81 1.09 -2.74
N PRO A 42 -7.09 0.71 -2.57
CA PRO A 42 -7.63 -0.53 -3.11
C PRO A 42 -7.60 -0.57 -4.64
N LEU A 43 -7.91 0.55 -5.30
CA LEU A 43 -7.94 0.60 -6.76
C LEU A 43 -6.58 0.24 -7.37
N SER A 44 -5.52 0.88 -6.88
CA SER A 44 -4.17 0.60 -7.37
C SER A 44 -3.66 -0.77 -6.96
N ALA A 45 -4.08 -1.29 -5.80
CA ALA A 45 -3.74 -2.64 -5.37
C ALA A 45 -4.36 -3.70 -6.30
N VAL A 46 -5.64 -3.52 -6.67
CA VAL A 46 -6.34 -4.39 -7.63
C VAL A 46 -5.69 -4.31 -9.01
N PHE A 47 -5.32 -3.12 -9.49
CA PHE A 47 -4.59 -2.99 -10.76
C PHE A 47 -3.26 -3.76 -10.75
N MET A 48 -2.47 -3.67 -9.69
CA MET A 48 -1.21 -4.40 -9.56
C MET A 48 -1.44 -5.91 -9.54
N LEU A 49 -2.48 -6.37 -8.83
CA LEU A 49 -2.85 -7.79 -8.78
C LEU A 49 -3.27 -8.32 -10.15
N LEU A 50 -4.16 -7.62 -10.86
CA LEU A 50 -4.61 -8.01 -12.20
C LEU A 50 -3.48 -7.99 -13.21
N LEU A 51 -2.61 -6.98 -13.16
CA LEU A 51 -1.44 -6.89 -14.04
C LEU A 51 -0.48 -8.05 -13.77
N THR A 52 -0.23 -8.40 -12.50
CA THR A 52 0.66 -9.49 -12.13
C THR A 52 0.08 -10.84 -12.54
N LEU A 53 -1.19 -11.13 -12.23
CA LEU A 53 -1.85 -12.38 -12.61
C LEU A 53 -2.01 -12.51 -14.13
N GLY A 54 -2.43 -11.45 -14.81
CA GLY A 54 -2.53 -11.40 -16.26
C GLY A 54 -1.17 -11.64 -16.92
N SER A 55 -0.14 -10.93 -16.47
CA SER A 55 1.23 -11.13 -16.97
C SER A 55 1.73 -12.54 -16.72
N MET A 56 1.43 -13.13 -15.56
CA MET A 56 1.82 -14.50 -15.20
C MET A 56 1.20 -15.54 -16.14
N VAL A 57 -0.07 -15.40 -16.50
CA VAL A 57 -0.72 -16.26 -17.51
C VAL A 57 -0.11 -16.04 -18.89
N LEU A 58 0.14 -14.78 -19.29
CA LEU A 58 0.72 -14.45 -20.59
C LEU A 58 2.18 -14.89 -20.72
N THR A 59 2.91 -15.14 -19.63
CA THR A 59 4.29 -15.65 -19.66
C THR A 59 4.36 -17.04 -20.31
N LEU A 60 3.27 -17.82 -20.25
CA LEU A 60 3.18 -19.11 -20.95
C LEU A 60 3.34 -18.98 -22.46
N VAL A 61 3.04 -17.80 -23.01
CA VAL A 61 3.15 -17.46 -24.44
C VAL A 61 4.27 -16.43 -24.67
N ILE A 62 5.23 -16.31 -23.74
CA ILE A 62 6.41 -15.41 -23.78
C ILE A 62 6.07 -13.90 -23.67
N ILE A 63 4.87 -13.46 -24.07
CA ILE A 63 4.47 -12.04 -24.04
C ILE A 63 4.42 -11.48 -22.60
N GLY A 64 4.13 -12.32 -21.60
CA GLY A 64 3.99 -11.90 -20.21
C GLY A 64 5.26 -11.36 -19.54
N TRP A 65 6.44 -11.63 -20.09
CA TRP A 65 7.71 -11.12 -19.55
C TRP A 65 7.77 -9.59 -19.52
N LEU A 66 7.19 -8.92 -20.52
CA LEU A 66 7.12 -7.45 -20.55
C LEU A 66 6.24 -6.91 -19.41
N GLY A 67 5.11 -7.56 -19.14
CA GLY A 67 4.21 -7.16 -18.05
C GLY A 67 4.83 -7.38 -16.67
N LEU A 68 5.55 -8.50 -16.48
CA LEU A 68 6.31 -8.75 -15.24
C LEU A 68 7.44 -7.72 -15.04
N LEU A 69 8.09 -7.27 -16.11
CA LEU A 69 9.10 -6.21 -16.04
C LEU A 69 8.48 -4.89 -15.60
N VAL A 70 7.31 -4.53 -16.13
CA VAL A 70 6.56 -3.35 -15.68
C VAL A 70 6.18 -3.46 -14.20
N VAL A 71 5.69 -4.63 -13.75
CA VAL A 71 5.38 -4.87 -12.33
C VAL A 71 6.63 -4.77 -11.46
N ALA A 72 7.79 -5.28 -11.91
CA ALA A 72 9.05 -5.20 -11.17
C ALA A 72 9.54 -3.76 -11.02
N LEU A 73 9.47 -2.96 -12.08
CA LEU A 73 9.80 -1.53 -12.03
C LEU A 73 8.84 -0.79 -11.09
N TRP A 74 7.54 -1.10 -11.17
CA TRP A 74 6.54 -0.52 -10.28
C TRP A 74 6.80 -0.88 -8.82
N TRP A 75 7.09 -2.15 -8.53
CA TRP A 75 7.47 -2.63 -7.20
C TRP A 75 8.69 -1.86 -6.66
N PHE A 76 9.70 -1.57 -7.50
CA PHE A 76 10.85 -0.77 -7.11
C PHE A 76 10.49 0.70 -6.79
N ILE A 77 9.66 1.33 -7.62
CA ILE A 77 9.17 2.70 -7.39
C ILE A 77 8.37 2.78 -6.07
N ASP A 78 7.63 1.72 -5.73
CA ASP A 78 6.83 1.66 -4.51
C ASP A 78 7.65 1.79 -3.22
N ALA A 79 8.90 1.31 -3.22
CA ALA A 79 9.81 1.49 -2.08
C ALA A 79 9.94 2.98 -1.70
N PHE A 80 10.01 3.87 -2.69
CA PHE A 80 10.12 5.31 -2.48
C PHE A 80 8.78 5.99 -2.17
N LEU A 81 7.66 5.40 -2.60
CA LEU A 81 6.33 5.97 -2.39
C LEU A 81 5.74 5.62 -1.02
N ILE A 82 6.12 4.49 -0.41
CA ILE A 82 5.62 4.03 0.90
C ILE A 82 5.71 5.10 2.00
N PRO A 83 6.85 5.78 2.23
CA PRO A 83 6.94 6.85 3.24
C PRO A 83 5.94 7.98 2.99
N GLY A 84 5.77 8.36 1.72
CA GLY A 84 4.83 9.41 1.32
C GLY A 84 3.37 9.04 1.63
N TYR A 85 2.97 7.81 1.33
CA TYR A 85 1.62 7.33 1.59
C TYR A 85 1.31 7.21 3.09
N VAL A 86 2.23 6.64 3.87
CA VAL A 86 2.08 6.52 5.32
C VAL A 86 1.95 7.90 5.97
N ARG A 87 2.81 8.84 5.58
CA ARG A 87 2.76 10.22 6.08
C ARG A 87 1.43 10.89 5.74
N ARG A 88 0.95 10.78 4.49
CA ARG A 88 -0.34 11.34 4.05
C ARG A 88 -1.54 10.74 4.78
N PHE A 89 -1.48 9.45 5.13
CA PHE A 89 -2.55 8.81 5.90
C PHE A 89 -2.55 9.34 7.35
N ASN A 90 -1.40 9.32 8.02
CA ASN A 90 -1.28 9.77 9.41
C ASN A 90 -1.62 11.26 9.57
N MET A 91 -1.22 12.12 8.62
CA MET A 91 -1.61 13.53 8.62
C MET A 91 -3.12 13.73 8.46
N ARG A 92 -3.78 12.95 7.58
CA ARG A 92 -5.24 12.98 7.42
C ARG A 92 -5.99 12.45 8.65
N LEU A 93 -5.41 11.48 9.35
CA LEU A 93 -5.95 10.97 10.60
C LEU A 93 -5.85 12.03 11.71
N ALA A 94 -4.71 12.70 11.82
CA ALA A 94 -4.52 13.79 12.78
C ALA A 94 -5.51 14.94 12.56
N SER A 95 -5.73 15.37 11.31
CA SER A 95 -6.68 16.45 10.99
C SER A 95 -8.15 16.10 11.23
N ARG A 96 -8.49 14.81 11.35
CA ARG A 96 -9.87 14.35 11.67
C ARG A 96 -10.12 14.24 13.17
N LEU A 97 -9.06 14.09 13.96
CA LEU A 97 -9.12 13.86 15.40
C LEU A 97 -8.75 15.10 16.24
N GLY A 98 -8.04 16.07 15.67
CA GLY A 98 -7.88 17.42 16.23
C GLY A 98 -9.12 18.26 16.00
#